data_AF-A0A962DGA9-F1
#
_entry.id   AF-A0A962DGA9-F1
#
_cell.length_a   1.000
_cell.length_b   1.000
_cell.length_c   1.000
_cell.angle_alpha   90.00
_cell.angle_beta   90.00
_cell.angle_gamma   90.00
#
_symmetry.space_group_name_H-M   'P 1'
#
loop_
_entity.id
_entity.type
_entity.pdbx_description
1 polymer ?
#
loop_
_entity_poly.entity_id
_entity_poly.type
_entity_poly.pdbx_seq_one_letter_code
_entity_poly.pdbx_strand_id
1 'polypeptide(L)'
;MFQEAFKKLELEEVAMIVDQVNKQVEGSLFDPLETTILSIELPFYPGYRFLDIADHATNPPLQRYALERDKAFTLMDWTYRPIYAVNEKAPLTLDQENVLEYVRFFFSHVRGRHGRFILAESLESINWKEEPSPAERKSLGKMVDPLKVLEKLRNGVFKLEARMMLKDTLFKTDIYIEPNGKIVMGAHEILLEKMPVLDHATGQ
;
A
#
# COMPACT_ATOMS: atom_id res chain seq x y z
N MET A 1 -1.41 0.69 -9.43
CA MET A 1 -0.31 0.28 -8.54
C MET A 1 0.06 -1.16 -8.91
N PHE A 2 1.29 -1.37 -9.43
CA PHE A 2 1.93 -2.67 -9.76
C PHE A 2 1.21 -3.69 -10.65
N GLN A 3 -0.02 -3.47 -11.12
CA GLN A 3 -0.83 -4.49 -11.82
C GLN A 3 -0.14 -5.11 -13.06
N GLU A 4 0.77 -4.40 -13.72
CA GLU A 4 1.48 -4.91 -14.91
C GLU A 4 2.78 -5.67 -14.60
N ALA A 5 3.24 -5.70 -13.34
CA ALA A 5 4.53 -6.27 -12.96
C ALA A 5 4.42 -7.50 -12.01
N PHE A 6 3.20 -7.91 -11.65
CA PHE A 6 3.01 -9.10 -10.84
C PHE A 6 3.24 -10.38 -11.65
N LYS A 7 4.11 -11.25 -11.14
CA LYS A 7 4.29 -12.62 -11.62
C LYS A 7 3.42 -13.55 -10.79
N LYS A 8 2.46 -14.22 -11.44
CA LYS A 8 1.71 -15.34 -10.84
C LYS A 8 2.67 -16.50 -10.58
N LEU A 9 2.62 -17.05 -9.37
CA LEU A 9 3.46 -18.19 -8.99
C LEU A 9 2.83 -19.52 -9.42
N GLU A 10 3.69 -20.50 -9.67
CA GLU A 10 3.28 -21.86 -10.00
C GLU A 10 2.86 -22.64 -8.75
N LEU A 11 2.04 -23.68 -8.92
CA LEU A 11 1.44 -24.43 -7.82
C LEU A 11 2.46 -24.99 -6.81
N GLU A 12 3.63 -25.41 -7.27
CA GLU A 12 4.70 -25.92 -6.40
C GLU A 12 5.23 -24.83 -5.45
N GLU A 13 5.45 -23.62 -5.96
CA GLU A 13 5.87 -22.47 -5.15
C GLU A 13 4.74 -22.02 -4.22
N VAL A 14 3.49 -22.02 -4.72
CA VAL A 14 2.31 -21.69 -3.92
C VAL A 14 2.19 -22.64 -2.72
N ALA A 15 2.31 -23.96 -2.94
CA ALA A 15 2.22 -24.96 -1.88
C ALA A 15 3.28 -24.76 -0.79
N MET A 16 4.52 -24.43 -1.19
CA MET A 16 5.59 -24.12 -0.23
C MET A 16 5.30 -22.86 0.60
N ILE A 17 4.83 -21.79 -0.06
CA ILE A 17 4.53 -20.52 0.62
C ILE A 17 3.34 -20.70 1.56
N VAL A 18 2.27 -21.35 1.10
CA VAL A 18 1.08 -21.64 1.88
C VAL A 18 1.42 -22.45 3.15
N ASP A 19 2.28 -23.48 3.05
CA ASP A 19 2.74 -24.23 4.23
C ASP A 19 3.44 -23.35 5.27
N GLN A 20 4.22 -22.35 4.84
CA GLN A 20 4.89 -21.42 5.75
C GLN A 20 3.94 -20.37 6.33
N VAL A 21 3.03 -19.83 5.52
CA VAL A 21 2.03 -18.86 5.95
C VAL A 21 1.06 -19.49 6.95
N ASN A 22 0.60 -20.71 6.68
CA ASN A 22 -0.29 -21.48 7.56
C ASN A 22 0.31 -21.75 8.95
N LYS A 23 1.64 -21.75 9.10
CA LYS A 23 2.30 -21.87 10.41
C LYS A 23 2.30 -20.57 11.22
N GLN A 24 2.11 -19.43 10.57
CA GLN A 24 2.15 -18.10 11.19
C GLN A 24 0.77 -17.46 11.35
N VAL A 25 -0.24 -17.98 10.65
CA VAL A 25 -1.62 -17.47 10.71
C VAL A 25 -2.43 -18.28 11.72
N GLU A 26 -3.11 -17.59 12.62
CA GLU A 26 -4.14 -18.20 13.47
C GLU A 26 -5.48 -18.19 12.71
N GLY A 27 -6.11 -19.37 12.55
CA GLY A 27 -7.44 -19.49 11.93
C GLY A 27 -7.51 -20.49 10.76
N SER A 28 -8.30 -20.16 9.73
CA SER A 28 -8.49 -20.99 8.55
C SER A 28 -7.17 -21.16 7.78
N LEU A 29 -6.80 -22.41 7.53
CA LEU A 29 -5.64 -22.76 6.74
C LEU A 29 -5.96 -22.57 5.26
N PHE A 30 -5.02 -21.97 4.55
CA PHE A 30 -5.07 -21.80 3.11
C PHE A 30 -4.85 -23.15 2.41
N ASP A 31 -5.67 -23.44 1.39
CA ASP A 31 -5.45 -24.57 0.47
C ASP A 31 -4.66 -24.09 -0.75
N PRO A 32 -3.48 -24.68 -1.06
CA PRO A 32 -2.71 -24.31 -2.26
C PRO A 32 -3.48 -24.39 -3.58
N LEU A 33 -4.50 -25.25 -3.69
CA LEU A 33 -5.30 -25.40 -4.91
C LEU A 33 -6.32 -24.27 -5.09
N GLU A 34 -6.79 -23.69 -3.98
CA GLU A 34 -7.75 -22.57 -3.96
C GLU A 34 -7.05 -21.21 -3.77
N THR A 35 -5.72 -21.21 -3.59
CA THR A 35 -4.93 -20.00 -3.35
C THR A 35 -4.21 -19.55 -4.62
N THR A 36 -4.38 -18.28 -4.99
CA THR A 36 -3.55 -17.61 -6.00
C THR A 36 -2.53 -16.71 -5.30
N ILE A 37 -1.25 -16.85 -5.66
CA ILE A 37 -0.20 -15.95 -5.18
C ILE A 37 0.37 -15.16 -6.36
N LEU A 38 0.30 -13.84 -6.24
CA LEU A 38 0.99 -12.90 -7.12
C LEU A 38 2.23 -12.37 -6.40
N SER A 39 3.36 -12.37 -7.10
CA SER A 39 4.64 -11.90 -6.57
C SER A 39 5.17 -10.72 -7.36
N ILE A 40 5.84 -9.78 -6.68
CA ILE A 40 6.55 -8.68 -7.33
C ILE A 40 7.81 -8.33 -6.54
N GLU A 41 8.89 -8.02 -7.26
CA GLU A 41 10.11 -7.50 -6.63
C GLU A 41 9.95 -6.04 -6.23
N LEU A 42 10.50 -5.67 -5.08
CA LEU A 42 10.40 -4.30 -4.58
C LEU A 42 11.71 -3.55 -4.84
N PRO A 43 11.72 -2.46 -5.62
CA PRO A 43 12.95 -1.76 -5.97
C PRO A 43 13.65 -1.10 -4.77
N PHE A 44 12.91 -0.84 -3.69
CA PHE A 44 13.44 -0.28 -2.45
C PHE A 44 13.91 -1.34 -1.44
N TYR A 45 13.62 -2.63 -1.66
CA TYR A 45 14.13 -3.75 -0.88
C TYR A 45 14.81 -4.81 -1.78
N PRO A 46 16.09 -4.61 -2.13
CA PRO A 46 16.81 -5.56 -2.95
C PRO A 46 16.78 -6.98 -2.37
N GLY A 47 16.34 -7.95 -3.18
CA GLY A 47 16.22 -9.36 -2.80
C GLY A 47 14.96 -9.72 -2.01
N TYR A 48 14.05 -8.76 -1.76
CA TYR A 48 12.72 -9.05 -1.24
C TYR A 48 11.69 -9.10 -2.36
N ARG A 49 10.73 -10.00 -2.21
CA ARG A 49 9.50 -10.02 -3.00
C ARG A 49 8.29 -9.77 -2.12
N PHE A 50 7.36 -8.99 -2.63
CA PHE A 50 6.04 -8.83 -2.07
C PHE A 50 5.11 -9.90 -2.64
N LEU A 51 4.30 -10.49 -1.77
CA LEU A 51 3.34 -11.54 -2.09
C LEU A 51 1.93 -11.04 -1.78
N ASP A 52 1.07 -11.05 -2.79
CA ASP A 52 -0.38 -10.91 -2.67
C ASP A 52 -1.00 -12.30 -2.76
N ILE A 53 -1.56 -12.76 -1.63
CA ILE A 53 -2.08 -14.11 -1.43
C ILE A 53 -3.60 -13.98 -1.35
N ALA A 54 -4.29 -14.52 -2.36
CA ALA A 54 -5.74 -14.52 -2.43
C ALA A 54 -6.26 -15.95 -2.35
N ASP A 55 -7.07 -16.23 -1.33
CA ASP A 55 -7.73 -17.52 -1.16
C ASP A 55 -9.17 -17.44 -1.64
N HIS A 56 -9.48 -18.27 -2.64
CA HIS A 56 -10.78 -18.32 -3.30
C HIS A 56 -11.75 -19.31 -2.67
N ALA A 57 -11.37 -19.99 -1.58
CA ALA A 57 -12.27 -20.86 -0.83
C ALA A 57 -13.48 -20.09 -0.23
N THR A 58 -13.36 -18.78 -0.04
CA THR A 58 -14.46 -17.91 0.40
C THR A 58 -14.83 -16.86 -0.66
N ASN A 59 -16.08 -16.41 -0.65
CA ASN A 59 -16.53 -15.29 -1.48
C ASN A 59 -17.06 -14.14 -0.59
N PRO A 60 -16.40 -12.96 -0.55
CA PRO A 60 -15.22 -12.60 -1.34
C PRO A 60 -13.94 -13.35 -0.91
N PRO A 61 -12.92 -13.42 -1.80
CA PRO A 61 -11.65 -14.07 -1.50
C PRO A 61 -10.96 -13.45 -0.28
N LEU A 62 -10.37 -14.29 0.56
CA LEU A 62 -9.59 -13.84 1.71
C LEU A 62 -8.20 -13.40 1.23
N GLN A 63 -7.89 -12.11 1.39
CA GLN A 63 -6.59 -11.56 1.00
C GLN A 63 -5.62 -11.47 2.19
N ARG A 64 -4.37 -11.84 1.93
CA ARG A 64 -3.23 -11.69 2.85
C ARG A 64 -2.03 -11.18 2.06
N TYR A 65 -1.18 -10.44 2.75
CA TYR A 65 0.02 -9.88 2.14
C TYR A 65 1.24 -10.26 2.96
N ALA A 66 2.34 -10.57 2.28
CA ALA A 66 3.60 -10.93 2.93
C ALA A 66 4.81 -10.35 2.20
N LEU A 67 5.86 -10.08 2.95
CA LEU A 67 7.20 -9.83 2.42
C LEU A 67 8.04 -11.09 2.62
N GLU A 68 8.68 -11.56 1.55
CA GLU A 68 9.54 -12.73 1.58
C GLU A 68 10.97 -12.39 1.17
N ARG A 69 11.93 -12.97 1.89
CA ARG A 69 13.33 -13.09 1.48
C ARG A 69 13.90 -14.41 1.98
N ASP A 70 14.61 -15.14 1.12
CA ASP A 70 15.34 -16.37 1.49
C ASP A 70 14.48 -17.37 2.31
N LYS A 71 13.19 -17.54 1.95
CA LYS A 71 12.17 -18.36 2.65
C LYS A 71 11.76 -17.87 4.05
N ALA A 72 12.21 -16.70 4.47
CA ALA A 72 11.69 -16.01 5.63
C ALA A 72 10.53 -15.10 5.22
N PHE A 73 9.40 -15.22 5.91
CA PHE A 73 8.17 -14.48 5.64
C PHE A 73 7.88 -13.49 6.76
N THR A 74 7.43 -12.30 6.40
CA THR A 74 6.86 -11.31 7.31
C THR A 74 5.46 -10.97 6.84
N LEU A 75 4.46 -11.42 7.59
CA LEU A 75 3.05 -11.13 7.29
C LEU A 75 2.70 -9.68 7.61
N MET A 76 1.90 -9.08 6.73
CA MET A 76 1.37 -7.74 6.92
C MET A 76 0.09 -7.80 7.76
N ASP A 77 0.05 -7.03 8.85
CA ASP A 77 -1.06 -6.99 9.82
C ASP A 77 -1.87 -5.68 9.73
N TRP A 78 -1.75 -4.96 8.61
CA TRP A 78 -2.29 -3.61 8.40
C TRP A 78 -1.72 -2.52 9.32
N THR A 79 -0.74 -2.85 10.18
CA THR A 79 0.00 -1.86 10.96
C THR A 79 1.32 -1.53 10.28
N TYR A 80 1.98 -0.46 10.73
CA TYR A 80 3.31 -0.09 10.23
C TYR A 80 4.42 -1.02 10.74
N ARG A 81 4.16 -1.83 11.78
CA ARG A 81 5.18 -2.59 12.51
C ARG A 81 5.89 -3.63 11.63
N PRO A 82 5.20 -4.43 10.79
CA PRO A 82 5.88 -5.39 9.92
C PRO A 82 6.84 -4.72 8.94
N ILE A 83 6.44 -3.60 8.33
CA ILE A 83 7.30 -2.84 7.40
C ILE A 83 8.54 -2.31 8.13
N TYR A 84 8.37 -1.76 9.33
CA TYR A 84 9.51 -1.22 10.09
C TYR A 84 10.43 -2.33 10.60
N ALA A 85 9.88 -3.49 10.99
CA ALA A 85 10.68 -4.66 11.33
C ALA A 85 11.49 -5.19 10.13
N VAL A 86 10.95 -5.06 8.90
CA VAL A 86 11.72 -5.36 7.68
C VAL A 86 12.78 -4.29 7.43
N ASN A 87 12.47 -3.00 7.59
CA ASN A 87 13.46 -1.91 7.47
C ASN A 87 14.68 -2.08 8.38
N GLU A 88 14.51 -2.64 9.57
CA GLU A 88 15.62 -2.90 10.51
C GLU A 88 16.53 -4.07 10.06
N LYS A 89 15.98 -5.02 9.29
CA LYS A 89 16.68 -6.24 8.84
C LYS A 89 17.18 -6.16 7.41
N ALA A 90 16.52 -5.38 6.58
CA ALA A 90 16.77 -5.22 5.16
C ALA A 90 17.59 -3.95 4.89
N PRO A 91 18.51 -3.97 3.90
CA PRO A 91 19.10 -2.74 3.40
C PRO A 91 18.04 -1.97 2.60
N LEU A 92 17.27 -1.11 3.27
CA LEU A 92 16.34 -0.20 2.59
C LEU A 92 17.16 0.83 1.80
N THR A 93 16.98 0.87 0.49
CA THR A 93 17.65 1.81 -0.41
C THR A 93 16.63 2.72 -1.07
N LEU A 94 16.58 3.97 -0.63
CA LEU A 94 15.66 4.98 -1.18
C LEU A 94 16.40 6.00 -2.06
N ASP A 95 15.90 6.18 -3.27
CA ASP A 95 16.34 7.18 -4.25
C ASP A 95 15.13 7.95 -4.82
N GLN A 96 15.39 8.86 -5.77
CA GLN A 96 14.31 9.67 -6.37
C GLN A 96 13.35 8.87 -7.25
N GLU A 97 13.78 7.69 -7.73
CA GLU A 97 12.99 6.86 -8.64
C GLU A 97 12.07 5.93 -7.85
N ASN A 98 12.55 5.34 -6.75
CA ASN A 98 11.81 4.34 -5.99
C ASN A 98 11.07 4.88 -4.75
N VAL A 99 11.36 6.10 -4.27
CA VAL A 99 10.73 6.62 -3.04
C VAL A 99 9.21 6.77 -3.18
N LEU A 100 8.74 7.13 -4.38
CA LEU A 100 7.30 7.24 -4.66
C LEU A 100 6.62 5.87 -4.55
N GLU A 101 7.29 4.81 -5.02
CA GLU A 101 6.78 3.44 -4.92
C GLU A 101 6.76 2.93 -3.48
N TYR A 102 7.78 3.26 -2.68
CA TYR A 102 7.80 2.95 -1.25
C TYR A 102 6.62 3.59 -0.51
N VAL A 103 6.34 4.87 -0.78
CA VAL A 103 5.22 5.59 -0.15
C VAL A 103 3.87 5.01 -0.58
N ARG A 104 3.71 4.72 -1.88
CA ARG A 104 2.54 4.01 -2.41
C ARG A 104 2.34 2.66 -1.73
N PHE A 105 3.40 1.86 -1.62
CA PHE A 105 3.39 0.59 -0.93
C PHE A 105 2.96 0.73 0.54
N PHE A 106 3.55 1.69 1.26
CA PHE A 106 3.26 1.92 2.67
C PHE A 106 1.78 2.27 2.91
N PHE A 107 1.25 3.29 2.22
CA PHE A 107 -0.14 3.73 2.45
C PHE A 107 -1.18 2.73 1.92
N SER A 108 -0.81 1.86 0.98
CA SER A 108 -1.69 0.77 0.55
C SER A 108 -1.86 -0.31 1.61
N HIS A 109 -0.85 -0.57 2.44
CA HIS A 109 -0.83 -1.69 3.39
C HIS A 109 -0.83 -1.27 4.87
N VAL A 110 -0.83 0.02 5.17
CA VAL A 110 -0.89 0.54 6.55
C VAL A 110 -2.19 1.31 6.76
N ARG A 111 -2.91 0.93 7.82
CA ARG A 111 -4.10 1.64 8.30
C ARG A 111 -3.73 2.50 9.51
N GLY A 112 -4.12 3.76 9.48
CA GLY A 112 -3.94 4.68 10.60
C GLY A 112 -5.02 4.49 11.67
N ARG A 113 -4.82 5.11 12.84
CA ARG A 113 -5.81 5.07 13.95
C ARG A 113 -7.20 5.58 13.55
N HIS A 114 -7.24 6.53 12.63
CA HIS A 114 -8.48 7.18 12.20
C HIS A 114 -9.08 6.57 10.92
N GLY A 115 -8.46 5.51 10.39
CA GLY A 115 -8.85 4.87 9.15
C GLY A 115 -7.70 4.73 8.16
N ARG A 116 -8.03 4.29 6.96
CA ARG A 116 -7.08 4.16 5.86
C ARG A 116 -6.90 5.51 5.18
N PHE A 117 -5.64 5.87 4.94
CA PHE A 117 -5.32 6.98 4.05
C PHE A 117 -5.21 6.44 2.62
N ILE A 118 -5.91 7.07 1.69
CA ILE A 118 -5.87 6.68 0.28
C ILE A 118 -5.16 7.80 -0.48
N LEU A 119 -4.10 7.48 -1.23
CA LEU A 119 -3.41 8.44 -2.08
C LEU A 119 -4.33 8.83 -3.24
N ALA A 120 -4.70 10.11 -3.32
CA ALA A 120 -5.58 10.67 -4.33
C ALA A 120 -4.76 11.18 -5.52
N GLU A 121 -4.10 10.27 -6.23
CA GLU A 121 -3.24 10.60 -7.38
C GLU A 121 -4.04 10.94 -8.64
N SER A 122 -5.25 10.39 -8.76
CA SER A 122 -6.18 10.62 -9.87
C SER A 122 -7.62 10.43 -9.40
N LEU A 123 -8.61 10.83 -10.22
CA LEU A 123 -10.02 10.58 -9.89
C LEU A 123 -10.37 9.08 -9.85
N GLU A 124 -9.60 8.25 -10.54
CA GLU A 124 -9.77 6.79 -10.57
C GLU A 124 -9.24 6.11 -9.30
N SER A 125 -8.35 6.77 -8.58
CA SER A 125 -7.86 6.28 -7.28
C SER A 125 -8.88 6.42 -6.15
N ILE A 126 -9.94 7.19 -6.38
CA ILE A 126 -11.00 7.46 -5.42
C ILE A 126 -12.16 6.47 -5.66
N ASN A 127 -12.59 5.79 -4.60
CA ASN A 127 -13.74 4.90 -4.66
C ASN A 127 -15.05 5.67 -4.45
N TRP A 128 -15.69 6.07 -5.54
CA TRP A 128 -16.91 6.88 -5.51
C TRP A 128 -18.12 6.06 -5.11
N LYS A 129 -18.98 6.63 -4.26
CA LYS A 129 -20.31 6.08 -3.99
C LYS A 129 -21.22 6.29 -5.20
N GLU A 130 -21.12 7.47 -5.80
CA GLU A 130 -21.83 7.86 -7.00
C GLU A 130 -20.84 8.55 -7.94
N GLU A 131 -20.84 8.12 -9.20
CA GLU A 131 -19.92 8.65 -10.20
C GLU A 131 -20.14 10.16 -10.39
N PRO A 132 -19.10 10.99 -10.20
CA PRO A 132 -19.25 12.44 -10.33
C PRO A 132 -19.60 12.82 -11.77
N SER A 133 -20.47 13.82 -11.92
CA SER A 133 -20.84 14.37 -13.22
C SER A 133 -19.61 14.94 -13.96
N PRO A 134 -19.66 15.15 -15.28
CA PRO A 134 -18.53 15.71 -16.03
C PRO A 134 -18.04 17.07 -15.50
N ALA A 135 -18.95 17.92 -14.99
CA ALA A 135 -18.60 19.22 -14.41
C ALA A 135 -17.88 19.08 -13.06
N GLU A 136 -18.34 18.15 -12.22
CA GLU A 136 -17.70 17.82 -10.94
C GLU A 136 -16.34 17.19 -11.16
N ARG A 137 -16.23 16.23 -12.10
CA ARG A 137 -14.94 15.63 -12.51
C ARG A 137 -13.92 16.68 -12.91
N LYS A 138 -14.33 17.69 -13.69
CA LYS A 138 -13.44 18.79 -14.09
C LYS A 138 -12.95 19.62 -12.90
N SER A 139 -13.78 19.80 -11.87
CA SER A 139 -13.44 20.57 -10.67
C SER A 139 -12.56 19.76 -9.72
N LEU A 140 -12.95 18.51 -9.44
CA LEU A 140 -12.23 17.55 -8.61
C LEU A 140 -10.87 17.17 -9.21
N GLY A 141 -10.78 17.08 -10.53
CA GLY A 141 -9.54 16.79 -11.26
C GLY A 141 -8.44 17.82 -11.03
N LYS A 142 -8.78 19.03 -10.56
CA LYS A 142 -7.81 20.07 -10.18
C LYS A 142 -7.33 19.93 -8.73
N MET A 143 -8.04 19.15 -7.92
CA MET A 143 -7.78 18.96 -6.49
C MET A 143 -6.96 17.69 -6.21
N VAL A 144 -6.97 16.73 -7.14
CA VAL A 144 -6.11 15.53 -7.13
C VAL A 144 -4.87 15.75 -8.00
N ASP A 145 -3.77 15.10 -7.65
CA ASP A 145 -2.49 15.22 -8.36
C ASP A 145 -1.59 14.05 -7.94
N PRO A 146 -0.76 13.49 -8.85
CA PRO A 146 0.17 12.43 -8.49
C PRO A 146 1.13 12.84 -7.38
N LEU A 147 1.60 11.84 -6.63
CA LEU A 147 2.62 12.02 -5.61
C LEU A 147 3.90 12.60 -6.24
N LYS A 148 4.48 13.64 -5.62
CA LYS A 148 5.67 14.34 -6.13
C LYS A 148 6.72 14.47 -5.06
N VAL A 149 7.98 14.21 -5.42
CA VAL A 149 9.14 14.57 -4.60
C VAL A 149 9.39 16.06 -4.75
N LEU A 150 9.31 16.81 -3.66
CA LEU A 150 9.60 18.24 -3.64
C LEU A 150 11.11 18.48 -3.53
N GLU A 151 11.76 17.82 -2.58
CA GLU A 151 13.19 17.96 -2.34
C GLU A 151 13.75 16.77 -1.55
N LYS A 152 15.08 16.60 -1.63
CA LYS A 152 15.84 15.74 -0.72
C LYS A 152 16.65 16.64 0.21
N LEU A 153 16.34 16.57 1.50
CA LEU A 153 17.02 17.34 2.54
C LEU A 153 18.45 16.82 2.76
N ARG A 154 19.31 17.66 3.34
CA ARG A 154 20.74 17.36 3.53
C ARG A 154 21.01 16.12 4.38
N ASN A 155 20.08 15.76 5.26
CA ASN A 155 20.14 14.56 6.10
C ASN A 155 19.65 13.29 5.38
N GLY A 156 19.36 13.36 4.08
CA GLY A 156 18.86 12.24 3.28
C GLY A 156 17.35 12.04 3.35
N VAL A 157 16.63 12.84 4.13
CA VAL A 157 15.16 12.79 4.21
C VAL A 157 14.56 13.28 2.89
N PHE A 158 13.60 12.53 2.36
CA PHE A 158 12.81 12.96 1.22
C PHE A 158 11.57 13.71 1.69
N LYS A 159 11.32 14.89 1.13
CA LYS A 159 10.08 15.65 1.31
C LYS A 159 9.22 15.47 0.07
N LEU A 160 8.00 14.97 0.27
CA LEU A 160 7.01 14.74 -0.78
C LEU A 160 5.76 15.56 -0.49
N GLU A 161 5.05 15.93 -1.55
CA GLU A 161 3.70 16.49 -1.47
C GLU A 161 2.70 15.41 -1.92
N ALA A 162 1.68 15.17 -1.10
CA ALA A 162 0.61 14.22 -1.40
C ALA A 162 -0.77 14.87 -1.23
N ARG A 163 -1.71 14.42 -2.05
CA ARG A 163 -3.14 14.60 -1.82
C ARG A 163 -3.70 13.27 -1.36
N MET A 164 -4.45 13.28 -0.28
CA MET A 164 -4.91 12.07 0.38
C MET A 164 -6.37 12.19 0.80
N MET A 165 -7.07 11.07 0.70
CA MET A 165 -8.39 10.90 1.28
C MET A 165 -8.26 10.25 2.64
N LEU A 166 -9.00 10.78 3.62
CA LEU A 166 -9.32 10.09 4.86
C LEU A 166 -10.84 10.18 5.04
N LYS A 167 -11.52 9.03 5.00
CA LYS A 167 -12.99 8.97 4.96
C LYS A 167 -13.51 9.79 3.77
N ASP A 168 -14.33 10.80 4.03
CA ASP A 168 -14.96 11.68 3.04
C ASP A 168 -14.23 13.02 2.85
N THR A 169 -13.01 13.16 3.37
CA THR A 169 -12.24 14.40 3.33
C THR A 169 -10.99 14.25 2.47
N LEU A 170 -10.84 15.13 1.48
CA LEU A 170 -9.63 15.31 0.68
C LEU A 170 -8.77 16.42 1.29
N PHE A 171 -7.51 16.12 1.54
CA PHE A 171 -6.55 17.08 2.04
C PHE A 171 -5.20 16.95 1.35
N LYS A 172 -4.46 18.04 1.37
CA LYS A 172 -3.07 18.13 0.96
C LYS A 172 -2.18 18.00 2.19
N THR A 173 -1.07 17.27 2.09
CA THR A 173 -0.11 17.14 3.18
C THR A 173 1.32 16.96 2.67
N ASP A 174 2.28 17.39 3.49
CA ASP A 174 3.70 17.07 3.30
C ASP A 174 4.01 15.73 3.95
N ILE A 175 4.74 14.86 3.24
CA ILE A 175 5.22 13.58 3.73
C ILE A 175 6.75 13.61 3.80
N TYR A 176 7.30 13.30 4.96
CA TYR A 176 8.74 13.21 5.19
C TYR A 176 9.12 11.74 5.36
N ILE A 177 10.05 11.26 4.53
CA ILE A 177 10.56 9.89 4.58
C ILE A 177 12.03 9.93 4.98
N GLU A 178 12.31 9.36 6.15
CA GLU A 178 13.68 9.17 6.63
C GLU A 178 14.39 8.06 5.85
N PRO A 179 15.74 8.07 5.75
CA PRO A 179 16.49 7.00 5.08
C PRO A 179 16.25 5.59 5.63
N ASN A 180 15.80 5.47 6.88
CA ASN A 180 15.40 4.21 7.51
C ASN A 180 13.96 3.76 7.16
N GLY A 181 13.27 4.50 6.29
CA GLY A 181 11.91 4.22 5.85
C GLY A 181 10.80 4.70 6.78
N LYS A 182 11.14 5.40 7.87
CA LYS A 182 10.15 6.01 8.74
C LYS A 182 9.42 7.13 8.00
N ILE A 183 8.10 7.15 8.13
CA ILE A 183 7.23 8.12 7.48
C ILE A 183 6.62 9.03 8.54
N VAL A 184 6.73 10.34 8.31
CA VAL A 184 6.12 11.37 9.14
C VAL A 184 5.26 12.26 8.25
N MET A 185 3.99 12.43 8.62
CA MET A 185 3.09 13.39 7.96
C MET A 185 3.23 14.74 8.66
N GLY A 186 3.36 15.80 7.86
CA GLY A 186 3.43 17.17 8.31
C GLY A 186 2.06 17.80 8.53
N ALA A 187 2.03 19.13 8.44
CA ALA A 187 0.79 19.88 8.42
C ALA A 187 -0.05 19.50 7.20
N HIS A 188 -1.37 19.51 7.38
CA HIS A 188 -2.32 19.23 6.32
C HIS A 188 -3.24 20.44 6.09
N GLU A 189 -3.68 20.59 4.86
CA GLU A 189 -4.65 21.58 4.41
C GLU A 189 -5.85 20.85 3.80
N ILE A 190 -7.04 21.08 4.35
CA ILE A 190 -8.27 20.50 3.83
C ILE A 190 -8.61 21.18 2.50
N LEU A 191 -8.77 20.38 1.45
CA LEU A 191 -9.14 20.86 0.12
C LEU A 191 -10.65 20.76 -0.12
N LEU A 192 -11.25 19.66 0.34
CA LEU A 192 -12.68 19.39 0.17
C LEU A 192 -13.17 18.42 1.25
N GLU A 193 -14.35 18.68 1.79
CA GLU A 193 -15.03 17.81 2.75
C GLU A 193 -16.31 17.22 2.15
N LYS A 194 -16.84 16.17 2.78
CA LYS A 194 -18.12 15.53 2.42
C LYS A 194 -18.15 15.00 0.99
N MET A 195 -17.03 14.43 0.54
CA MET A 195 -16.98 13.79 -0.76
C MET A 195 -17.87 12.53 -0.79
N PRO A 196 -18.61 12.28 -1.88
CA PRO A 196 -19.49 11.12 -2.02
C PRO A 196 -18.67 9.86 -2.31
N VAL A 197 -17.89 9.40 -1.34
CA VAL A 197 -17.01 8.24 -1.45
C VAL A 197 -17.52 7.10 -0.59
N LEU A 198 -17.19 5.87 -1.00
CA LEU A 198 -17.45 4.69 -0.18
C LEU A 198 -16.46 4.69 0.98
N ASP A 199 -16.97 4.76 2.21
CA ASP A 199 -16.13 4.61 3.39
C ASP A 199 -15.68 3.15 3.49
N HIS A 200 -14.38 2.91 3.30
CA HIS A 200 -13.77 1.61 3.55
C HIS A 200 -13.58 1.31 5.05
N ALA A 201 -14.29 2.00 5.95
CA ALA A 201 -14.35 1.64 7.37
C ALA A 201 -14.74 0.18 7.61
N THR A 202 -15.45 -0.46 6.67
CA THR A 202 -15.85 -1.85 6.74
C THR A 202 -15.72 -2.53 5.38
N GLY A 203 -14.66 -3.31 5.18
CA GLY A 203 -14.47 -4.07 3.95
C GLY A 203 -13.17 -4.87 3.95
N GLN A 204 -13.18 -5.94 4.76
CA GLN A 204 -12.14 -6.94 5.03
C GLN A 204 -11.00 -6.54 5.98
#